data_AF-A0A2S1XET3-F1
#
_entry.id   AF-A0A2S1XET3-F1
#
_cell.length_a   1.000
_cell.length_b   1.000
_cell.length_c   1.000
_cell.angle_alpha   90.00
_cell.angle_beta   90.00
_cell.angle_gamma   90.00
#
_symmetry.space_group_name_H-M   'P 1'
#
loop_
_entity.id
_entity.type
_entity.pdbx_description
1 polymer ?
#
loop_
_entity_poly.entity_id
_entity_poly.type
_entity_poly.pdbx_seq_one_letter_code
_entity_poly.pdbx_strand_id
1 'polypeptide(L)'
;MAISRADLFRGRLRSESRPSEAPQALEARIGAACLSYTGTDCRMCGDHCDHGAIRFRPLGRGRWLPIVEEGGCTGCGDCAAVCPVKAVTMEPVAA
;
A
#
# COMPACT_ATOMS: atom_id res chain seq x y z
N MET A 1 16.37 -27.35 -20.29
CA MET A 1 16.72 -26.07 -19.62
C MET A 1 17.74 -26.38 -18.54
N ALA A 2 19.02 -26.15 -18.80
CA ALA A 2 20.09 -26.35 -17.82
C ALA A 2 20.90 -25.07 -17.73
N ILE A 3 20.96 -24.49 -16.52
CA ILE A 3 21.71 -23.28 -16.23
C ILE A 3 23.19 -23.65 -16.23
N SER A 4 24.01 -23.01 -17.07
CA SER A 4 25.45 -23.29 -17.10
C SER A 4 26.17 -22.57 -15.97
N ARG A 5 27.28 -23.14 -15.49
CA ARG A 5 28.16 -22.49 -14.50
C ARG A 5 28.66 -21.12 -14.96
N ALA A 6 28.79 -20.93 -16.29
CA ALA A 6 29.15 -19.65 -16.88
C ALA A 6 28.07 -18.57 -16.70
N ASP A 7 26.79 -18.95 -16.59
CA ASP A 7 25.67 -18.01 -16.43
C ASP A 7 25.59 -17.45 -15.01
N LEU A 8 25.98 -18.23 -13.99
CA LEU A 8 26.13 -17.76 -12.61
C LEU A 8 27.23 -16.69 -12.49
N PHE A 9 28.40 -16.94 -13.10
CA PHE A 9 29.53 -16.01 -13.03
C PHE A 9 29.28 -14.68 -13.74
N ARG A 10 28.44 -14.65 -14.78
CA ARG A 10 28.10 -13.41 -15.51
C ARG A 10 26.85 -12.70 -14.96
N GLY A 11 26.32 -13.14 -13.82
CA GLY A 11 25.12 -12.54 -13.21
C GLY A 11 23.87 -12.64 -14.10
N ARG A 12 23.81 -13.59 -15.04
CA ARG A 12 22.68 -13.76 -15.98
C ARG A 12 21.53 -14.56 -15.38
N LEU A 13 21.32 -14.44 -14.07
CA LEU A 13 20.12 -14.90 -13.41
C LEU A 13 18.98 -13.94 -13.79
N ARG A 14 18.35 -14.21 -14.94
CA ARG A 14 17.18 -13.46 -15.41
C ARG A 14 16.00 -13.70 -14.46
N SER A 15 15.92 -12.89 -13.40
CA SER A 15 14.64 -12.50 -12.81
C SER A 15 14.07 -11.38 -13.69
N GLU A 16 13.58 -11.76 -14.87
CA GLU A 16 12.84 -10.83 -15.73
C GLU A 16 11.40 -10.78 -15.26
N SER A 17 11.19 -10.00 -14.20
CA SER A 17 9.89 -9.42 -13.86
C SER A 17 9.48 -8.55 -15.05
N ARG A 18 8.71 -9.11 -15.99
CA ARG A 18 8.02 -8.33 -17.02
C ARG A 18 7.25 -7.21 -16.32
N PRO A 19 7.43 -5.92 -16.67
CA PRO A 19 6.46 -4.91 -16.28
C PRO A 19 5.14 -5.34 -16.90
N SER A 20 4.24 -5.83 -16.06
CA SER A 20 2.89 -6.22 -16.48
C SER A 20 2.27 -5.03 -17.22
N GLU A 21 1.75 -5.28 -18.43
CA GLU A 21 0.69 -4.48 -19.06
C GLU A 21 -0.20 -3.90 -17.96
N ALA A 22 -0.23 -2.57 -17.84
CA ALA A 22 -0.57 -1.86 -16.62
C ALA A 22 -1.86 -2.44 -16.01
N PRO A 23 -1.75 -3.26 -14.95
CA PRO A 23 -2.92 -3.64 -14.19
C PRO A 23 -3.45 -2.32 -13.65
N GLN A 24 -4.74 -2.07 -13.85
CA GLN A 24 -5.47 -0.93 -13.28
C GLN A 24 -4.82 -0.51 -11.95
N ALA A 25 -4.25 0.69 -11.89
CA ALA A 25 -3.53 1.13 -10.71
C ALA A 25 -4.48 1.00 -9.52
N LEU A 26 -4.10 0.23 -8.50
CA LEU A 26 -4.90 0.06 -7.30
C LEU A 26 -4.46 1.10 -6.27
N GLU A 27 -5.41 1.74 -5.63
CA GLU A 27 -5.15 2.68 -4.54
C GLU A 27 -5.92 2.27 -3.29
N ALA A 28 -5.31 2.56 -2.14
CA ALA A 28 -5.95 2.32 -0.85
C ALA A 28 -7.10 3.31 -0.64
N ARG A 29 -8.26 2.81 -0.20
CA ARG A 29 -9.39 3.63 0.23
C ARG A 29 -9.70 3.35 1.69
N ILE A 30 -9.95 4.42 2.44
CA ILE A 30 -10.23 4.33 3.88
C ILE A 30 -11.72 4.60 4.13
N GLY A 31 -12.43 3.55 4.51
CA GLY A 31 -13.86 3.54 4.78
C GLY A 31 -14.24 4.12 6.14
N ALA A 32 -15.54 4.40 6.30
CA ALA A 32 -16.12 5.07 7.46
C ALA A 32 -15.93 4.33 8.81
N ALA A 33 -15.62 3.03 8.78
CA ALA A 33 -15.35 2.24 9.98
C ALA A 33 -13.95 2.48 10.61
N CYS A 34 -13.14 3.38 10.05
CA CYS A 34 -11.80 3.66 10.58
C CYS A 34 -11.87 4.19 12.02
N LEU A 35 -11.18 3.52 12.94
CA LEU A 35 -11.13 3.87 14.37
C LEU A 35 -10.54 5.28 14.62
N SER A 36 -9.70 5.78 13.72
CA SER A 36 -9.15 7.14 13.80
C SER A 36 -10.22 8.22 13.68
N TYR A 37 -11.37 7.93 13.07
CA TYR A 37 -12.49 8.86 13.02
C TYR A 37 -13.19 9.05 14.36
N THR A 38 -13.06 8.12 15.30
CA THR A 38 -13.84 8.10 16.56
C THR A 38 -13.01 8.41 17.80
N GLY A 39 -11.75 8.80 17.65
CA GLY A 39 -10.88 9.22 18.76
C GLY A 39 -9.84 8.19 19.18
N THR A 40 -9.78 7.05 18.51
CA THR A 40 -8.76 6.02 18.74
C THR A 40 -7.55 6.27 17.85
N ASP A 41 -6.37 6.39 18.44
CA ASP A 41 -5.12 6.61 17.70
C ASP A 41 -4.56 5.30 17.13
N CYS A 42 -5.27 4.69 16.17
CA CYS A 42 -4.95 3.37 15.62
C CYS A 42 -3.73 3.39 14.68
N ARG A 43 -3.73 4.25 13.66
CA ARG A 43 -2.66 4.51 12.66
C ARG A 43 -1.95 3.34 11.96
N MET A 44 -2.32 2.09 12.24
CA MET A 44 -1.60 0.92 11.75
C MET A 44 -1.40 0.89 10.23
N CYS A 45 -2.36 1.40 9.45
CA CYS A 45 -2.22 1.50 8.00
C CYS A 45 -1.13 2.48 7.56
N GLY A 46 -0.95 3.60 8.27
CA GLY A 46 0.16 4.53 8.02
C GLY A 46 1.50 3.98 8.49
N ASP A 47 1.51 3.30 9.64
CA ASP A 47 2.74 2.74 10.20
C ASP A 47 3.31 1.59 9.35
N HIS A 48 2.45 0.85 8.64
CA HIS A 48 2.84 -0.22 7.71
C HIS A 48 2.90 0.24 6.25
N CYS A 49 2.74 1.54 5.98
CA CYS A 49 2.91 2.07 4.65
C CYS A 49 4.37 2.48 4.44
N ASP A 50 5.20 1.56 3.95
CA ASP A 50 6.62 1.82 3.66
C ASP A 50 6.84 2.94 2.63
N HIS A 51 5.83 3.19 1.78
CA HIS A 51 5.83 4.27 0.80
C HIS A 51 5.44 5.64 1.38
N GLY A 52 4.98 5.69 2.63
CA GLY A 52 4.55 6.94 3.27
C GLY A 52 3.32 7.60 2.64
N ALA A 53 2.51 6.82 1.92
CA ALA A 53 1.35 7.29 1.17
C ALA A 53 0.15 7.67 2.05
N ILE A 54 0.11 7.22 3.32
CA ILE A 54 -1.01 7.48 4.22
C ILE A 54 -0.59 8.48 5.29
N ARG A 55 -1.23 9.65 5.30
CA ARG A 55 -1.02 10.74 6.27
C ARG A 55 -2.21 10.86 7.21
N PHE A 56 -1.96 11.27 8.45
CA PHE A 56 -2.99 11.51 9.45
C PHE A 56 -3.05 12.98 9.79
N ARG A 57 -4.13 13.66 9.38
CA ARG A 57 -4.40 15.05 9.75
C ARG A 57 -5.20 15.13 11.06
N PRO A 58 -4.77 15.89 12.07
CA PRO A 58 -5.54 16.06 13.29
C PRO A 58 -6.88 16.77 13.01
N LEU A 59 -7.98 16.22 13.52
CA LEU A 59 -9.31 16.86 13.51
C LEU A 59 -9.73 17.41 14.89
N GLY A 60 -8.92 17.15 15.93
CA GLY A 60 -9.21 17.52 17.31
C GLY A 60 -10.02 16.44 18.05
N ARG A 61 -10.09 16.57 19.39
CA ARG A 61 -10.78 15.61 20.28
C ARG A 61 -10.29 14.16 20.13
N GLY A 62 -9.00 13.98 19.86
CA GLY A 62 -8.38 12.67 19.62
C GLY A 62 -8.66 12.06 18.24
N ARG A 63 -9.44 12.72 17.38
CA ARG A 63 -9.80 12.22 16.05
C ARG A 63 -8.75 12.62 15.01
N TRP A 64 -8.55 11.73 14.04
CA TRP A 64 -7.62 11.91 12.94
C TRP A 64 -8.29 11.56 11.62
N LEU A 65 -8.03 12.38 10.60
CA LEU A 65 -8.43 12.15 9.22
C LEU A 65 -7.25 11.48 8.51
N PRO A 66 -7.33 10.17 8.20
CA PRO A 66 -6.35 9.54 7.35
C PRO A 66 -6.59 9.96 5.89
N ILE A 67 -5.51 10.25 5.18
CA ILE A 67 -5.49 10.77 3.81
C ILE A 67 -4.49 9.93 3.04
N VAL A 68 -4.91 9.44 1.88
CA VAL A 68 -4.01 8.77 0.93
C VAL A 68 -3.52 9.84 -0.03
N GLU A 69 -2.20 10.02 -0.10
CA GLU A 69 -1.56 11.00 -0.97
C GLU A 69 -1.53 10.48 -2.40
N GLU A 70 -2.07 11.27 -3.32
CA GLU A 70 -2.12 10.96 -4.75
C GLU A 70 -0.72 10.66 -5.30
N GLY A 71 -0.59 9.55 -6.03
CA GLY A 71 0.67 9.12 -6.61
C GLY A 71 1.70 8.54 -5.62
N GLY A 72 1.43 8.57 -4.32
CA GLY A 72 2.25 7.91 -3.30
C GLY A 72 1.88 6.43 -3.10
N CYS A 73 0.62 6.07 -3.34
CA CYS A 73 0.14 4.70 -3.18
C CYS A 73 0.60 3.82 -4.35
N THR A 74 1.27 2.69 -4.05
CA THR A 74 1.73 1.72 -5.05
C THR A 74 0.76 0.57 -5.28
N GLY A 75 -0.32 0.50 -4.50
CA GLY A 75 -1.25 -0.62 -4.55
C GLY A 75 -0.80 -1.90 -3.84
N CYS A 76 0.26 -1.86 -3.01
CA CYS A 76 0.84 -3.05 -2.37
C CYS A 76 -0.13 -3.83 -1.45
N GLY A 77 -1.06 -3.13 -0.79
CA GLY A 77 -2.09 -3.74 0.05
C GLY A 77 -1.69 -4.02 1.51
N ASP A 78 -0.48 -3.67 1.96
CA ASP A 78 -0.03 -3.92 3.34
C ASP A 78 -0.96 -3.26 4.37
N CYS A 79 -1.38 -2.03 4.09
CA CYS A 79 -2.35 -1.29 4.90
C CYS A 79 -3.70 -2.00 5.05
N ALA A 80 -4.18 -2.68 4.01
CA ALA A 80 -5.41 -3.46 4.03
C ALA A 80 -5.25 -4.74 4.86
N ALA A 81 -4.09 -5.40 4.75
CA ALA A 81 -3.77 -6.62 5.50
C ALA A 81 -3.71 -6.40 7.01
N VAL A 82 -3.16 -5.26 7.46
CA VAL A 82 -3.00 -4.97 8.90
C VAL A 82 -4.23 -4.31 9.53
N CYS A 83 -5.21 -3.84 8.76
CA CYS A 83 -6.34 -3.10 9.32
C CYS A 83 -7.21 -3.97 10.23
N PRO A 84 -7.27 -3.71 11.56
CA PRO A 84 -7.93 -4.61 12.51
C PRO A 84 -9.45 -4.64 12.34
N VAL A 85 -10.02 -3.58 11.76
CA VAL A 85 -11.47 -3.42 11.51
C VAL A 85 -11.81 -3.53 10.02
N LYS A 86 -10.84 -3.91 9.16
CA LYS A 86 -11.02 -4.04 7.70
C LYS A 86 -11.64 -2.79 7.05
N ALA A 87 -11.30 -1.61 7.57
CA ALA A 87 -11.75 -0.33 7.03
C ALA A 87 -10.92 0.15 5.83
N VAL A 88 -9.86 -0.56 5.44
CA VAL A 88 -9.03 -0.23 4.28
C VAL A 88 -9.33 -1.23 3.16
N THR A 89 -9.67 -0.72 1.97
CA THR A 89 -9.91 -1.49 0.74
C THR A 89 -8.90 -1.08 -0.33
N MET A 90 -8.64 -1.96 -1.29
CA MET A 90 -7.84 -1.64 -2.48
C MET A 90 -8.78 -1.52 -3.66
N GLU A 91 -8.84 -0.34 -4.26
CA GLU A 91 -9.80 -0.02 -5.33
C GLU A 91 -9.07 0.46 -6.59
N PRO A 92 -9.61 0.19 -7.79
CA PRO A 92 -9.04 0.73 -9.02
C PRO A 92 -9.10 2.25 -9.05
N VAL A 93 -7.99 2.89 -9.40
CA VAL A 93 -7.91 4.32 -9.70
C VAL A 93 -8.56 4.54 -11.06
N ALA A 94 -9.58 5.40 -11.10
CA ALA A 94 -10.14 5.85 -12.37
C ALA A 94 -9.12 6.80 -13.03
N ALA A 95 -8.68 6.45 -14.24
CA ALA A 95 -7.74 7.24 -15.05
C ALA A 95 -8.40 8.52 -15.61
#